data_AF-A0A2N0FUW1-F1
#
_entry.id   AF-A0A2N0FUW1-F1
#
_cell.length_a   1.000
_cell.length_b   1.000
_cell.length_c   1.000
_cell.angle_alpha   90.00
_cell.angle_beta   90.00
_cell.angle_gamma   90.00
#
_symmetry.space_group_name_H-M   'P 1'
#
loop_
_entity.id
_entity.type
_entity.pdbx_description
1 polymer ?
#
loop_
_entity_poly.entity_id
_entity_poly.type
_entity_poly.pdbx_seq_one_letter_code
_entity_poly.pdbx_strand_id
1 'polypeptide(L)' 'MTTYIAKFIAKHVLSTTKQHSIFIWRQESGEIDTQLLENKIKREAAMPFYRLENDNSREVEAEEISVTIIKTMPFSG' A
#
# COMPACT_ATOMS: atom_id res chain seq x y z
N MET A 1 -15.94 -3.33 14.54
CA MET A 1 -14.99 -3.64 13.46
C MET A 1 -15.52 -3.05 12.17
N THR A 2 -14.80 -2.13 11.55
CA THR A 2 -15.24 -1.42 10.34
C THR A 2 -14.31 -1.78 9.19
N THR A 3 -14.89 -2.07 8.02
CA THR A 3 -14.12 -2.26 6.79
C THR A 3 -13.79 -0.88 6.24
N TYR A 4 -12.54 -0.66 5.86
CA TYR A 4 -12.08 0.58 5.25
C TYR A 4 -11.48 0.33 3.88
N ILE A 5 -11.55 1.37 3.05
CA ILE A 5 -10.97 1.44 1.72
C ILE A 5 -9.97 2.59 1.71
N ALA A 6 -8.75 2.31 1.26
CA ALA A 6 -7.69 3.28 1.05
C ALA A 6 -7.34 3.32 -0.43
N LYS A 7 -7.49 4.49 -1.04
CA LYS A 7 -6.89 4.76 -2.35
C LYS A 7 -5.43 5.17 -2.11
N PHE A 8 -4.48 4.52 -2.78
CA PHE A 8 -3.07 4.81 -2.61
C PHE A 8 -2.32 4.87 -3.94
N ILE A 9 -1.15 5.49 -3.90
CA ILE A 9 -0.15 5.45 -4.96
C ILE A 9 1.15 4.92 -4.34
N ALA A 10 1.68 3.82 -4.86
CA ALA A 10 3.03 3.36 -4.51
C ALA A 10 4.02 3.71 -5.62
N LYS A 11 5.27 4.00 -5.23
CA LYS A 11 6.40 4.25 -6.13
C LYS A 11 7.66 3.59 -5.58
N HIS A 12 8.32 2.80 -6.42
CA HIS A 12 9.65 2.28 -6.15
C HIS A 12 10.72 3.26 -6.65
N VAL A 13 11.83 3.42 -5.93
CA VAL A 13 12.87 4.42 -6.26
C VAL A 13 13.48 4.20 -7.65
N LEU A 14 13.65 2.94 -8.08
CA LEU A 14 14.29 2.61 -9.36
C LEU A 14 13.32 2.36 -10.52
N SER A 15 12.03 2.22 -10.22
CA SER A 15 11.01 1.96 -11.26
C SER A 15 10.31 3.26 -11.64
N THR A 16 10.09 3.47 -12.94
CA THR A 16 9.23 4.54 -13.43
C THR A 16 7.75 4.25 -13.22
N THR A 17 7.41 2.99 -12.93
CA THR A 17 6.03 2.51 -12.77
C THR A 17 5.45 2.94 -11.43
N LYS A 18 4.26 3.55 -11.50
CA LYS A 18 3.48 3.95 -10.33
C LYS A 18 2.31 3.00 -10.15
N GLN A 19 2.19 2.38 -8.99
CA GLN A 19 1.05 1.54 -8.66
C GLN A 19 -0.10 2.43 -8.14
N HIS A 20 -1.12 2.64 -8.97
CA HIS A 20 -2.37 3.27 -8.54
C HIS A 20 -3.37 2.17 -8.17
N SER A 21 -3.72 2.05 -6.89
CA SER A 21 -4.57 0.95 -6.45
C SER A 21 -5.43 1.30 -5.23
N ILE A 22 -6.27 0.34 -4.86
CA ILE A 22 -7.14 0.39 -3.70
C ILE A 22 -6.75 -0.75 -2.75
N PHE A 23 -6.62 -0.42 -1.47
CA PHE A 23 -6.37 -1.38 -0.40
C PHE A 23 -7.57 -1.44 0.54
N ILE A 24 -8.06 -2.66 0.78
CA ILE A 24 -9.21 -2.91 1.66
C ILE A 24 -8.69 -3.60 2.91
N TRP A 25 -9.02 -3.08 4.08
CA TRP A 25 -8.67 -3.72 5.36
C TRP A 25 -9.80 -3.57 6.38
N ARG A 26 -9.70 -4.35 7.44
CA ARG A 26 -10.58 -4.24 8.61
C ARG A 26 -9.79 -3.63 9.74
N GLN A 27 -10.41 -2.70 10.45
CA GLN A 27 -9.85 -2.05 11.61
C GLN A 27 -10.84 -2.13 12.77
N GLU A 28 -10.30 -2.41 13.95
CA GLU A 28 -11.03 -2.27 15.21
C GLU A 28 -11.22 -0.78 15.54
N SER A 29 -12.23 -0.47 16.34
CA SER A 29 -12.60 0.90 16.71
C SER A 29 -11.38 1.76 17.06
N GLY A 30 -11.30 2.97 16.49
CA GLY A 30 -10.19 3.91 16.71
C GLY A 30 -9.98 4.82 15.50
N GLU A 31 -9.04 5.75 15.63
CA GLU A 31 -8.58 6.59 14.52
C GLU A 31 -7.70 5.80 13.56
N ILE A 32 -7.68 6.19 12.28
CA ILE A 32 -6.83 5.55 11.28
C ILE A 32 -5.39 6.02 11.50
N ASP A 33 -4.53 5.12 11.99
CA ASP A 33 -3.09 5.31 11.99
C ASP A 33 -2.56 5.16 10.56
N THR A 34 -2.21 6.30 9.96
CA THR A 34 -1.73 6.37 8.57
C THR A 34 -0.37 5.71 8.39
N GLN A 35 0.49 5.71 9.40
CA GLN A 35 1.80 5.07 9.35
C GLN A 35 1.66 3.54 9.38
N LEU A 36 0.78 3.04 10.25
CA LEU A 36 0.46 1.61 10.29
C LEU A 36 -0.18 1.15 8.97
N LEU A 37 -1.10 1.94 8.42
CA LEU A 37 -1.74 1.67 7.13
C LEU A 37 -0.73 1.68 5.97
N GLU A 38 0.19 2.65 5.95
CA GLU A 38 1.25 2.73 4.94
C GLU A 38 2.12 1.48 4.96
N ASN A 39 2.60 1.07 6.14
CA ASN A 39 3.40 -0.13 6.31
C ASN A 39 2.65 -1.39 5.88
N LYS A 40 1.35 -1.45 6.16
CA LYS A 40 0.49 -2.56 5.73
C LYS A 40 0.36 -2.62 4.21
N ILE A 41 0.11 -1.49 3.56
CA ILE A 41 0.03 -1.38 2.09
C ILE A 41 1.38 -1.75 1.46
N LYS A 42 2.50 -1.29 2.01
CA LYS A 42 3.85 -1.66 1.52
C LYS A 42 4.04 -3.17 1.51
N ARG A 43 3.80 -3.81 2.65
CA ARG A 43 4.02 -5.26 2.83
C ARG A 43 3.07 -6.12 2.02
N GLU A 44 1.79 -5.77 1.98
CA GLU A 44 0.74 -6.64 1.46
C GLU A 44 0.37 -6.35 0.00
N ALA A 45 0.69 -5.16 -0.53
CA ALA A 45 0.31 -4.77 -1.89
C ALA A 45 1.48 -4.28 -2.75
N ALA A 46 2.31 -3.37 -2.24
CA ALA A 46 3.33 -2.71 -3.08
C ALA A 46 4.56 -3.59 -3.32
N MET A 47 5.11 -4.22 -2.27
CA MET A 47 6.26 -5.13 -2.41
C MET A 47 5.97 -6.30 -3.37
N PRO A 48 4.85 -7.05 -3.26
CA PRO A 48 4.55 -8.10 -4.22
C PRO A 48 4.44 -7.59 -5.65
N PHE A 49 3.85 -6.40 -5.85
CA PHE A 49 3.75 -5.78 -7.18
C PHE A 49 5.12 -5.49 -7.79
N TYR A 50 6.01 -4.82 -7.05
CA TYR A 50 7.34 -4.47 -7.57
C TYR A 50 8.29 -5.68 -7.68
N ARG A 51 8.07 -6.73 -6.89
CA ARG A 51 8.77 -8.02 -7.07
C ARG A 51 8.34 -8.76 -8.33
N LEU A 52 7.10 -8.57 -8.79
CA LEU A 52 6.65 -9.11 -10.07
C LEU A 52 7.14 -8.27 -11.24
N GLU A 53 7.29 -6.95 -11.05
CA GLU A 53 7.83 -6.06 -12.08
C GLU A 53 9.34 -6.23 -12.28
N ASN A 54 10.10 -6.39 -11.19
CA ASN A 54 11.52 -6.71 -11.26
C ASN A 54 11.69 -8.21 -11.48
N ASP A 55 12.12 -8.60 -12.68
CA ASP A 55 12.31 -9.99 -13.14
C ASP A 55 13.48 -10.71 -12.41
N ASN A 56 13.40 -10.80 -11.07
CA ASN A 56 14.30 -11.48 -10.13
C ASN A 56 15.76 -11.00 -10.07
N SER A 57 16.13 -9.87 -10.67
CA SER A 57 17.53 -9.40 -10.67
C SER A 57 17.96 -8.71 -9.37
N ARG A 58 17.00 -8.25 -8.55
CA ARG A 58 17.28 -7.52 -7.30
C ARG A 58 16.17 -7.72 -6.28
N GLU A 59 16.55 -7.88 -5.02
CA GLU A 59 15.62 -7.88 -3.90
C GLU A 59 15.03 -6.48 -3.72
N VAL A 60 13.70 -6.39 -3.73
CA VAL A 60 12.97 -5.13 -3.50
C VAL A 60 12.74 -4.98 -2.00
N GLU A 61 13.37 -3.96 -1.42
CA GLU A 61 13.25 -3.63 0.00
C GLU A 61 12.11 -2.64 0.26
N ALA A 62 11.55 -2.67 1.47
CA ALA A 62 10.41 -1.84 1.83
C ALA A 62 10.77 -0.33 1.86
N GLU A 63 12.02 -0.03 2.19
CA GLU A 63 12.60 1.32 2.23
C GLU A 63 12.72 1.93 0.83
N GLU A 64 12.78 1.10 -0.21
CA GLU A 64 12.83 1.53 -1.60
C GLU A 64 11.45 1.86 -2.16
N ILE A 65 10.38 1.63 -1.38
CA ILE A 65 9.00 1.88 -1.77
C ILE A 65 8.43 3.02 -0.92
N SER A 66 7.95 4.06 -1.60
CA SER A 66 7.12 5.10 -1.00
C SER A 66 5.64 4.80 -1.27
N VAL A 67 4.79 4.94 -0.25
CA VAL A 67 3.34 4.80 -0.38
C VAL A 67 2.69 6.11 0.04
N THR A 68 1.83 6.64 -0.81
CA THR A 68 1.04 7.84 -0.52
C THR A 68 -0.44 7.47 -0.48
N ILE A 69 -1.04 7.57 0.69
CA ILE A 69 -2.48 7.38 0.88
C ILE A 69 -3.20 8.66 0.44
N ILE A 70 -4.07 8.54 -0.55
CA ILE A 70 -4.81 9.68 -1.13
C ILE A 70 -6.11 9.92 -0.39
N LYS A 71 -6.83 8.84 -0.05
CA LYS A 71 -8.12 8.91 0.63
C LYS A 71 -8.39 7.62 1.37
N THR A 72 -8.95 7.74 2.56
CA THR A 72 -9.50 6.62 3.34
C THR A 72 -10.98 6.84 3.58
N MET A 73 -11.80 5.79 3.47
CA MET A 73 -13.23 5.87 3.79
C MET A 73 -13.76 4.53 4.32
N PRO A 74 -14.74 4.53 5.23
CA PRO A 74 -15.41 3.32 5.63
C PRO A 74 -16.19 2.74 4.44
N PHE A 75 -16.23 1.41 4.35
CA PHE A 75 -17.03 0.67 3.39
C PHE A 75 -18.31 0.17 4.07
N SER A 76 -19.45 0.63 3.57
CA SER A 76 -20.77 0.34 4.15
C SER A 76 -21.59 -0.68 3.37
N GLY A 77 -21.10 -1.20 2.24
CA GLY A 77 -21.88 -2.06 1.34
C GLY A 77 -22.85 -1.27 0.49
#